data_AF-A0A8U0QTW7-F1
#
_entry.id   AF-A0A8U0QTW7-F1
#
_cell.length_a   1.000
_cell.length_b   1.000
_cell.length_c   1.000
_cell.angle_alpha   90.00
_cell.angle_beta   90.00
_cell.angle_gamma   90.00
#
_symmetry.space_group_name_H-M   'P 1'
#
loop_
_entity.id
_entity.type
_entity.pdbx_description
1 polymer ?
#
loop_
_entity_poly.entity_id
_entity_poly.type
_entity_poly.pdbx_seq_one_letter_code
_entity_poly.pdbx_strand_id
1 'polypeptide(L)'
;MGAVDKADMINSFVECTRKTTKWYKKIFFHLIDTAALNGSIVHRQLTGKVITYQKYRENLMRELLEEHHTPRRPSTGGRPAVNNPLRLTARHFPCKVPQTAAQGSRTRRHCKVCLSGTRRSKQRKMTKYMCLACDTPLCISPCFEEYHMLKHY
;
A
#
# COMPACT_ATOMS: atom_id res chain seq x y z
N MET A 1 30.73 11.77 27.01
CA MET A 1 31.10 10.81 25.95
C MET A 1 29.94 9.91 25.48
N GLY A 2 28.96 9.50 26.31
CA GLY A 2 27.93 8.52 25.88
C GLY A 2 26.74 8.99 25.03
N ALA A 3 26.72 10.24 24.54
CA ALA A 3 25.58 10.71 23.73
C ALA A 3 25.57 10.10 22.33
N VAL A 4 26.75 9.93 21.73
CA VAL A 4 26.93 9.30 20.42
C VAL A 4 26.57 7.81 20.52
N ASP A 5 27.12 7.11 21.51
CA ASP A 5 26.82 5.69 21.75
C ASP A 5 25.31 5.45 21.96
N LYS A 6 24.63 6.36 22.64
CA LYS A 6 23.18 6.28 22.85
C LYS A 6 22.40 6.48 21.55
N ALA A 7 22.82 7.40 20.68
CA ALA A 7 22.20 7.59 19.38
C ALA A 7 22.38 6.35 18.48
N ASP A 8 23.59 5.79 18.45
CA ASP A 8 23.91 4.57 17.72
C ASP A 8 23.11 3.37 18.24
N MET A 9 23.02 3.22 19.57
CA MET A 9 22.21 2.19 20.20
C MET A 9 20.74 2.33 19.81
N ILE A 10 20.15 3.54 19.88
CA ILE A 10 18.75 3.77 19.50
C ILE A 10 18.51 3.42 18.02
N ASN A 11 19.41 3.85 17.13
CA ASN A 11 19.28 3.58 15.70
C ASN A 11 19.49 2.10 15.35
N SER A 12 20.33 1.37 16.10
CA SER A 12 20.59 -0.06 15.86
C SER A 12 19.33 -0.93 15.94
N PHE A 13 18.35 -0.56 16.78
CA PHE A 13 17.07 -1.28 16.89
C PHE A 13 16.15 -1.09 15.69
N VAL A 14 16.39 -0.05 14.88
CA VAL A 14 15.43 0.41 13.88
C VAL A 14 16.05 0.75 12.53
N GLU A 15 17.28 0.30 12.29
CA GLU A 15 18.07 0.65 11.11
C GLU A 15 17.38 0.32 9.78
N CYS A 16 17.51 1.22 8.82
CA CYS A 16 17.01 1.03 7.47
C CYS A 16 18.02 0.29 6.57
N THR A 17 19.27 0.12 7.03
CA THR A 17 20.35 -0.47 6.25
C THR A 17 20.03 -1.91 5.84
N ARG A 18 20.28 -2.24 4.57
CA ARG A 18 20.11 -3.60 4.01
C ARG A 18 21.43 -4.10 3.45
N LYS A 19 21.57 -5.44 3.36
CA LYS A 19 22.73 -6.07 2.70
C LYS A 19 22.87 -5.52 1.28
N THR A 20 24.03 -4.93 1.00
CA THR A 20 24.34 -4.34 -0.31
C THR A 20 25.84 -4.30 -0.53
N THR A 21 26.26 -4.54 -1.78
CA THR A 21 27.65 -4.42 -2.23
C THR A 21 28.03 -2.97 -2.54
N LYS A 22 27.05 -2.07 -2.67
CA LYS A 22 27.27 -0.66 -3.02
C LYS A 22 27.40 0.16 -1.74
N TRP A 23 28.63 0.54 -1.37
CA TRP A 23 28.96 1.20 -0.09
C TRP A 23 28.15 2.49 0.16
N TYR A 24 27.95 3.33 -0.87
CA TYR A 24 27.25 4.61 -0.74
C TYR A 24 25.80 4.46 -0.25
N LYS A 25 25.16 3.32 -0.51
CA LYS A 25 23.82 3.04 -0.01
C LYS A 25 23.78 2.93 1.51
N LYS A 26 24.84 2.38 2.13
CA LYS A 26 24.93 2.30 3.60
C LYS A 26 24.97 3.69 4.23
N ILE A 27 25.76 4.59 3.64
CA ILE A 27 25.82 5.99 4.09
C ILE A 27 24.46 6.66 3.94
N PHE A 28 23.81 6.49 2.79
CA PHE A 28 22.49 7.05 2.56
C PHE A 28 21.45 6.59 3.61
N PHE A 29 21.39 5.29 3.91
CA PHE A 29 20.46 4.78 4.93
C PHE A 29 20.82 5.27 6.33
N HIS A 30 22.11 5.34 6.67
CA HIS A 30 22.56 5.91 7.94
C HIS A 30 22.15 7.40 8.07
N LEU A 31 22.26 8.19 7.00
CA LEU A 31 21.80 9.57 6.99
C LEU A 31 20.29 9.68 7.22
N ILE A 32 19.49 8.77 6.65
CA ILE A 32 18.04 8.73 6.90
C ILE A 32 17.74 8.43 8.37
N ASP A 33 18.38 7.41 8.95
CA ASP A 33 18.16 7.02 10.35
C ASP A 33 18.56 8.15 11.31
N THR A 34 19.69 8.82 11.04
CA THR A 34 20.14 10.01 11.80
C THR A 34 19.18 11.18 11.64
N ALA A 35 18.69 11.46 10.43
CA ALA A 35 17.71 12.51 10.18
C ALA A 35 16.38 12.24 10.92
N ALA A 36 15.91 10.99 10.93
CA ALA A 36 14.69 10.60 11.65
C ALA A 36 14.84 10.78 13.17
N LEU A 37 15.99 10.39 13.73
CA LEU A 37 16.28 10.58 15.15
C LEU A 37 16.33 12.07 15.52
N ASN A 38 17.06 12.88 14.73
CA ASN A 38 17.14 14.33 14.94
C ASN A 38 15.77 15.00 14.82
N GLY A 39 14.96 14.61 13.83
CA GLY A 39 13.59 15.10 13.67
C GLY A 39 12.72 14.80 14.90
N SER A 40 12.89 13.63 15.53
CA SER A 40 12.15 13.28 16.76
C SER A 40 12.54 14.16 17.96
N ILE A 41 13.82 14.56 18.05
CA ILE A 41 14.32 15.45 19.09
C ILE A 41 13.74 16.85 18.89
N VAL A 42 13.79 17.36 17.65
CA VAL A 42 13.22 18.67 17.29
C VAL A 42 11.71 18.70 17.52
N HIS A 43 10.99 17.67 17.09
CA HIS A 43 9.55 17.55 17.34
C HIS A 43 9.21 17.63 18.83
N ARG A 44 9.97 16.91 19.68
CA ARG A 44 9.78 16.96 21.14
C ARG A 44 10.05 18.36 21.69
N GLN A 45 11.09 19.04 21.23
CA GLN A 45 11.44 20.38 21.68
C GLN A 45 10.38 21.43 21.28
N LEU A 46 9.85 21.34 20.06
CA LEU A 46 8.88 22.32 19.55
C LEU A 46 7.47 22.11 20.09
N THR A 47 7.03 20.85 20.22
CA THR A 47 5.64 20.54 20.60
C THR A 47 5.46 20.28 22.10
N GLY A 48 6.55 20.03 22.83
CA GLY A 48 6.52 19.55 24.21
C GLY A 48 5.95 18.13 24.37
N LYS A 49 5.46 17.50 23.29
CA LYS A 49 4.85 16.16 23.33
C LYS A 49 5.94 15.09 23.42
N VAL A 50 5.91 14.33 24.49
CA VAL A 50 6.81 13.18 24.67
C VAL A 50 6.14 11.94 24.08
N ILE A 51 6.57 11.56 22.88
CA ILE A 51 6.19 10.30 22.23
C ILE A 51 7.42 9.40 22.10
N THR A 52 7.21 8.09 22.05
CA THR A 52 8.30 7.14 21.83
C THR A 52 8.87 7.30 20.42
N TYR A 53 10.16 7.01 20.24
CA TYR A 53 10.80 7.10 18.93
C TYR A 53 10.13 6.19 17.89
N GLN A 54 9.70 4.99 18.29
CA GLN A 54 8.91 4.10 17.44
C GLN A 54 7.60 4.75 16.98
N LYS A 55 6.86 5.39 17.88
CA LYS A 55 5.60 6.06 17.53
C LYS A 55 5.81 7.24 16.60
N TYR A 56 6.87 8.01 16.83
CA TYR A 56 7.27 9.09 15.93
C TYR A 56 7.52 8.56 14.51
N ARG A 57 8.27 7.45 14.36
CA ARG A 57 8.52 6.83 13.04
C ARG A 57 7.24 6.31 12.40
N GLU A 58 6.33 5.69 13.16
CA GLU A 58 5.02 5.25 12.62
C GLU A 58 4.21 6.40 12.04
N ASN A 59 4.16 7.53 12.74
CA ASN A 59 3.45 8.71 12.29
C ASN A 59 4.14 9.31 11.04
N LEU A 60 5.46 9.46 11.09
CA LEU A 60 6.25 9.94 9.94
C LEU A 60 6.02 9.06 8.69
N MET A 61 6.07 7.73 8.84
CA MET A 61 5.80 6.82 7.73
C MET A 61 4.38 6.96 7.18
N ARG A 62 3.39 7.13 8.06
CA ARG A 62 2.00 7.35 7.65
C ARG A 62 1.85 8.64 6.85
N GLU A 63 2.37 9.74 7.37
CA GLU A 63 2.30 11.06 6.72
C GLU A 63 3.00 11.06 5.36
N LEU A 64 4.22 10.49 5.27
CA LEU A 64 4.93 10.34 4.00
C LEU A 64 4.17 9.49 2.98
N LEU A 65 3.51 8.43 3.43
CA LEU A 65 2.67 7.61 2.56
C LEU A 65 1.41 8.37 2.14
N GLU A 66 0.74 9.08 3.04
CA GLU A 66 -0.45 9.86 2.71
C GLU A 66 -0.13 10.98 1.71
N GLU A 67 1.02 11.65 1.85
CA GLU A 67 1.45 12.74 0.98
C GLU A 67 1.95 12.27 -0.39
N HIS A 68 2.75 11.20 -0.43
CA HIS A 68 3.45 10.76 -1.64
C HIS A 68 2.93 9.47 -2.26
N HIS A 69 1.84 8.89 -1.75
CA HIS A 69 1.24 7.71 -2.36
C HIS A 69 0.66 8.04 -3.74
N THR A 70 1.40 7.67 -4.77
CA THR A 70 0.86 7.56 -6.12
C THR A 70 0.11 6.24 -6.26
N PRO A 71 -1.15 6.23 -6.71
CA PRO A 71 -1.84 5.00 -7.06
C PRO A 71 -1.07 4.32 -8.20
N ARG A 72 -0.23 3.32 -7.85
CA ARG A 72 0.42 2.49 -8.86
C ARG A 72 -0.64 1.61 -9.49
N ARG A 73 -0.74 1.65 -10.82
CA ARG A 73 -1.46 0.61 -11.55
C ARG A 73 -0.87 -0.75 -11.14
N PRO A 74 -1.70 -1.75 -10.82
CA PRO A 74 -1.19 -3.07 -10.49
C PRO A 74 -0.26 -3.55 -11.62
N SER A 75 0.90 -4.08 -11.24
CA SER A 75 1.88 -4.60 -12.20
C SER A 75 1.21 -5.57 -13.16
N THR A 76 1.45 -5.39 -14.46
CA THR A 76 0.91 -6.25 -15.52
C THR A 76 1.58 -7.64 -15.53
N GLY A 77 2.65 -7.84 -14.75
CA GLY A 77 3.33 -9.12 -14.56
C GLY A 77 3.75 -9.38 -13.12
N GLY A 78 3.70 -10.64 -12.69
CA GLY A 78 4.11 -11.12 -11.36
C GLY A 78 2.97 -11.64 -10.49
N ARG A 79 3.32 -12.07 -9.26
CA ARG A 79 2.34 -12.53 -8.25
C ARG A 79 1.36 -11.38 -7.98
N PRO A 80 0.03 -11.61 -8.04
CA PRO A 80 -0.95 -10.57 -7.82
C PRO A 80 -0.67 -9.90 -6.46
N ALA A 81 -0.67 -8.56 -6.46
CA ALA A 81 -0.52 -7.79 -5.24
C ALA A 81 -1.55 -8.27 -4.19
N VAL A 82 -1.11 -8.37 -2.93
CA VAL A 82 -2.01 -8.60 -1.80
C VAL A 82 -3.15 -7.59 -1.88
N ASN A 83 -4.38 -8.05 -1.66
CA ASN A 83 -5.56 -7.21 -1.78
C ASN A 83 -5.37 -5.89 -1.02
N ASN A 84 -5.53 -4.75 -1.71
CA ASN A 84 -5.39 -3.42 -1.11
C ASN A 84 -6.35 -3.32 0.10
N PRO A 85 -5.86 -3.01 1.32
CA PRO A 85 -6.70 -2.87 2.51
C PRO A 85 -7.80 -1.80 2.34
N LEU A 86 -7.56 -0.78 1.51
CA LEU A 86 -8.52 0.28 1.19
C LEU A 86 -9.78 -0.23 0.45
N ARG A 87 -9.77 -1.47 -0.06
CA ARG A 87 -10.96 -2.07 -0.66
C ARG A 87 -12.12 -2.19 0.33
N LEU A 88 -11.84 -2.27 1.64
CA LEU A 88 -12.85 -2.47 2.68
C LEU A 88 -13.36 -1.18 3.32
N THR A 89 -12.64 -0.07 3.14
CA THR A 89 -12.90 1.17 3.89
C THR A 89 -13.29 2.35 2.99
N ALA A 90 -12.90 2.34 1.72
CA ALA A 90 -13.22 3.44 0.81
C ALA A 90 -14.63 3.31 0.20
N ARG A 91 -15.17 4.44 -0.30
CA ARG A 91 -16.41 4.44 -1.09
C ARG A 91 -16.10 3.94 -2.50
N HIS A 92 -16.63 2.76 -2.84
CA HIS A 92 -16.42 2.13 -4.14
C HIS A 92 -17.69 2.22 -4.98
N PHE A 93 -17.56 2.67 -6.22
CA PHE A 93 -18.68 2.78 -7.16
C PHE A 93 -18.39 1.97 -8.43
N PRO A 94 -19.37 1.22 -8.95
CA PRO A 94 -19.20 0.48 -10.19
C PRO A 94 -19.12 1.45 -11.37
N CYS A 95 -18.11 1.29 -12.21
CA CYS A 95 -17.98 1.98 -13.49
C CYS A 95 -17.83 0.97 -14.63
N LYS A 96 -17.96 1.42 -15.88
CA LYS A 96 -17.74 0.56 -17.06
C LYS A 96 -16.24 0.33 -17.25
N VAL A 97 -15.88 -0.88 -17.68
CA VAL A 97 -14.50 -1.21 -18.07
C VAL A 97 -14.08 -0.29 -19.22
N PRO A 98 -12.88 0.33 -19.16
CA PRO A 98 -12.34 1.13 -20.25
C PRO A 98 -12.29 0.33 -21.55
N GLN A 99 -12.76 0.95 -22.64
CA GLN A 99 -12.79 0.32 -23.95
C GLN A 99 -11.37 0.09 -24.47
N THR A 100 -11.18 -1.04 -25.13
CA THR A 100 -9.93 -1.35 -25.85
C THR A 100 -10.14 -1.14 -27.34
N ALA A 101 -9.10 -0.72 -28.07
CA ALA A 101 -9.19 -0.50 -29.52
C ALA A 101 -9.71 -1.73 -30.28
N ALA A 102 -9.38 -2.93 -29.81
CA ALA A 102 -9.80 -4.19 -30.42
C ALA A 102 -11.28 -4.57 -30.15
N GLN A 103 -11.87 -4.15 -29.03
CA GLN A 103 -13.21 -4.62 -28.62
C GLN A 103 -14.24 -3.51 -28.43
N GLY A 104 -13.85 -2.24 -28.37
CA GLY A 104 -14.75 -1.09 -28.26
C GLY A 104 -15.80 -1.25 -27.16
N SER A 105 -17.08 -1.08 -27.51
CA SER A 105 -18.21 -1.23 -26.57
C SER A 105 -18.45 -2.65 -26.08
N ARG A 106 -17.81 -3.65 -26.70
CA ARG A 106 -17.87 -5.07 -26.31
C ARG A 106 -16.78 -5.46 -25.30
N THR A 107 -15.88 -4.55 -24.93
CA THR A 107 -14.83 -4.85 -23.95
C THR A 107 -15.43 -5.39 -22.65
N ARG A 108 -14.96 -6.57 -22.26
CA ARG A 108 -15.32 -7.24 -21.00
C ARG A 108 -14.08 -7.86 -20.40
N ARG A 109 -14.05 -7.96 -19.07
CA ARG A 109 -12.97 -8.62 -18.31
C ARG A 109 -13.55 -9.69 -17.39
N HIS A 110 -12.75 -10.68 -17.01
CA HIS A 110 -13.20 -11.72 -16.09
C HIS A 110 -13.44 -11.13 -14.69
N CYS A 111 -14.57 -11.46 -14.08
CA CYS A 111 -14.88 -11.07 -12.71
C CYS A 111 -13.92 -11.76 -11.73
N LYS A 112 -13.24 -10.98 -10.88
CA LYS A 112 -12.26 -11.49 -9.93
C LYS A 112 -12.86 -12.46 -8.91
N VAL A 113 -14.04 -12.15 -8.39
CA VAL A 113 -14.76 -12.98 -7.40
C VAL A 113 -15.26 -14.29 -8.02
N CYS A 114 -15.81 -14.26 -9.24
CA CYS A 114 -16.23 -15.49 -9.92
C CYS A 114 -15.05 -16.40 -10.24
N LEU A 115 -13.88 -15.81 -10.56
CA LEU A 115 -12.67 -16.55 -10.90
C LEU A 115 -11.94 -17.10 -9.67
N SER A 116 -12.07 -16.48 -8.49
CA SER A 116 -11.43 -16.97 -7.25
C SER A 116 -12.02 -18.31 -6.82
N GLY A 117 -13.34 -18.49 -6.99
CA GLY A 117 -14.02 -19.72 -6.60
C GLY A 117 -14.02 -19.97 -5.10
N THR A 118 -13.79 -18.93 -4.28
CA THR A 118 -13.60 -19.07 -2.83
C THR A 118 -14.91 -19.31 -2.09
N ARG A 119 -15.97 -18.60 -2.46
CA ARG A 119 -17.30 -18.75 -1.86
C ARG A 119 -18.31 -19.50 -2.72
N ARG A 120 -17.99 -19.70 -4.00
CA ARG A 120 -18.89 -20.26 -5.01
C ARG A 120 -18.09 -21.06 -6.01
N SER A 121 -18.76 -21.90 -6.80
CA SER A 121 -18.10 -22.62 -7.89
C SER A 121 -17.33 -21.64 -8.79
N LYS A 122 -16.12 -22.04 -9.18
CA LYS A 122 -15.25 -21.21 -10.02
C LYS A 122 -15.89 -21.05 -11.40
N GLN A 123 -16.19 -19.81 -11.78
CA GLN A 123 -16.82 -19.47 -13.05
C GLN A 123 -15.99 -18.42 -13.80
N ARG A 124 -15.76 -18.64 -15.11
CA ARG A 124 -15.08 -17.67 -15.99
C ARG A 124 -16.03 -16.56 -16.48
N LYS A 125 -16.82 -15.97 -15.56
CA LYS A 125 -17.83 -14.97 -15.89
C LYS A 125 -17.19 -13.65 -16.33
N MET A 126 -17.62 -13.13 -17.48
CA MET A 126 -17.17 -11.85 -18.03
C MET A 126 -18.11 -10.72 -17.59
N THR A 127 -17.54 -9.57 -17.21
CA THR A 127 -18.28 -8.38 -16.78
C THR A 127 -17.90 -7.15 -17.60
N LYS A 128 -18.86 -6.24 -17.78
CA LYS A 128 -18.65 -4.89 -18.35
C LYS A 128 -18.31 -3.85 -17.27
N TYR A 129 -18.33 -4.24 -16.01
CA TYR A 129 -18.18 -3.35 -14.87
C TYR A 129 -16.90 -3.63 -14.09
N MET A 130 -16.35 -2.58 -13.48
CA MET A 130 -15.19 -2.63 -12.60
C MET A 130 -15.31 -1.59 -11.49
N CYS A 131 -14.52 -1.76 -10.44
CA CYS A 131 -14.25 -0.69 -9.48
C CYS A 131 -13.02 0.09 -9.97
N LEU A 132 -13.17 1.39 -10.20
CA LEU A 132 -12.08 2.26 -10.66
C LEU A 132 -10.99 2.40 -9.58
N ALA A 133 -11.41 2.63 -8.33
CA ALA A 133 -10.50 2.81 -7.20
C ALA A 133 -9.64 1.56 -6.92
N CYS A 134 -10.21 0.37 -7.15
CA CYS A 134 -9.50 -0.90 -6.95
C CYS A 134 -8.89 -1.48 -8.24
N ASP A 135 -9.07 -0.83 -9.40
CA ASP A 135 -8.75 -1.35 -10.74
C ASP A 135 -9.12 -2.83 -10.93
N THR A 136 -10.32 -3.21 -10.46
CA THR A 136 -10.72 -4.62 -10.36
C THR A 136 -12.06 -4.86 -11.07
N PRO A 137 -12.11 -5.77 -12.07
CA PRO A 137 -13.36 -6.15 -12.75
C PRO A 137 -14.25 -7.02 -11.87
N LEU A 138 -15.52 -6.61 -11.70
CA LEU A 138 -16.51 -7.23 -10.82
C LEU A 138 -17.90 -7.26 -11.47
N CYS A 139 -18.69 -8.30 -11.20
CA CYS A 139 -20.12 -8.27 -11.52
C CYS A 139 -20.82 -7.24 -10.59
N ILE A 140 -21.82 -6.51 -11.09
CA ILE A 140 -22.58 -5.52 -10.28
C ILE A 140 -23.11 -6.15 -9.00
N SER A 141 -23.76 -7.30 -9.11
CA SER A 141 -24.27 -8.04 -7.96
C SER A 141 -24.03 -9.54 -8.13
N PRO A 142 -23.71 -10.29 -7.06
CA PRO A 142 -23.35 -9.82 -5.71
C PRO A 142 -21.83 -9.58 -5.53
N CYS A 143 -21.03 -9.81 -6.58
CA CYS A 143 -19.56 -9.75 -6.51
C CYS A 143 -19.00 -8.39 -6.08
N PHE A 144 -19.65 -7.29 -6.48
CA PHE A 144 -19.16 -5.95 -6.15
C PHE A 144 -19.21 -5.69 -4.65
N GLU A 145 -20.32 -6.04 -4.01
CA GLU A 145 -20.51 -5.92 -2.57
C GLU A 145 -19.55 -6.84 -1.82
N GLU A 146 -19.51 -8.12 -2.20
CA GLU A 146 -18.64 -9.12 -1.56
C GLU A 146 -17.16 -8.69 -1.59
N TYR A 147 -16.69 -8.16 -2.71
CA TYR A 147 -15.31 -7.71 -2.86
C TYR A 147 -14.97 -6.48 -2.01
N HIS A 148 -15.93 -5.65 -1.63
CA HIS A 148 -15.68 -4.44 -0.83
C HIS A 148 -16.12 -4.59 0.63
N MET A 149 -16.84 -5.63 1.02
CA MET A 149 -17.31 -5.82 2.39
C MET A 149 -16.65 -7.01 3.11
N LEU A 150 -16.16 -8.01 2.38
CA LEU A 150 -15.68 -9.25 2.99
C LEU A 150 -14.16 -9.36 2.96
N LYS A 151 -13.54 -9.69 4.11
CA LYS A 151 -12.10 -9.98 4.17
C LYS A 151 -11.71 -11.18 3.28
N HIS A 152 -12.60 -12.17 3.18
CA HIS A 152 -12.47 -13.35 2.33
C HIS A 152 -13.73 -13.47 1.44
N TYR A 153 -13.56 -13.20 0.13
CA TYR A 153 -14.61 -13.18 -0.90
C TYR A 153 -14.45 -14.36 -1.86
#